data_AF-A0A7W5SH17-F1
#
_entry.id   AF-A0A7W5SH17-F1
#
_cell.length_a   1.000
_cell.length_b   1.000
_cell.length_c   1.000
_cell.angle_alpha   90.00
_cell.angle_beta   90.00
_cell.angle_gamma   90.00
#
_symmetry.space_group_name_H-M   'P 1'
#
loop_
_entity.id
_entity.type
_entity.pdbx_description
1 polymer ?
#
loop_
_entity_poly.entity_id
_entity_poly.type
_entity_poly.pdbx_seq_one_letter_code
_entity_poly.pdbx_strand_id
1 'polypeptide(L)'
;MKDYLLEVNHATAWDDIVGNDTARAALVEAIEEPKLHPELYDYYGMRTPKGVLLYGPPGCGKTMFAKAAAAAVGRVYGAKAEVLVVNGPQIQSPYVGKTEETIRAIFKFAREYAAHHKHPLTVFFDEAEVLFPDRTGRARRVMPWEESQVAQFLAEMDGLNTMGAFVILATNRPEAIDEALLRDGRCDRKIKVERPNRAAVEHILLKALDGAPSGDSINDLVMAGVESFFNPHYVIRDAHIIAGQITADGPQVARDIAVNFCLEHIVSGAMVVGIVQRAKSLAFARDRKTGERSGLKTADMLAAVKQVFDENKTLDHAFAMREWIESMPLKEMVRHGGGYGAMSYDDLPQLALSIRQPWVHCILHLGKPVENRDWSTKIRGPICLHAAKGMTRDEWRYCLETARYAGAGFDDLRTFPGMNDLPRGGIVGTAEIVDVVTTMGSPWFFGRYGFVLRNPKPIDFIPVKGALGFFDWRKSLTAREA
;
A
#
# COMPACT_ATOMS: atom_id res chain seq x y z
N MET A 1 12.93 -30.47 14.06
CA MET A 1 11.81 -30.29 13.09
C MET A 1 10.52 -29.90 13.77
N LYS A 2 10.07 -30.64 14.80
CA LYS A 2 8.85 -30.26 15.56
C LYS A 2 8.91 -28.83 16.13
N ASP A 3 10.08 -28.35 16.51
CA ASP A 3 10.26 -26.98 17.05
C ASP A 3 10.02 -25.86 16.02
N TYR A 4 9.99 -26.19 14.72
CA TYR A 4 9.73 -25.25 13.61
C TYR A 4 8.29 -25.36 13.09
N LEU A 5 7.52 -26.32 13.59
CA LEU A 5 6.14 -26.57 13.19
C LEU A 5 5.21 -25.69 14.01
N LEU A 6 4.43 -24.85 13.33
CA LEU A 6 3.49 -23.93 13.95
C LEU A 6 2.06 -24.34 13.60
N GLU A 7 1.20 -24.45 14.61
CA GLU A 7 -0.25 -24.59 14.43
C GLU A 7 -0.84 -23.21 14.10
N VAL A 8 -1.69 -23.16 13.08
CA VAL A 8 -2.30 -21.93 12.56
C VAL A 8 -3.79 -21.95 12.83
N ASN A 9 -4.34 -20.80 13.23
CA ASN A 9 -5.77 -20.67 13.43
C ASN A 9 -6.52 -20.59 12.08
N HIS A 10 -7.49 -21.48 11.87
CA HIS A 10 -8.31 -21.55 10.66
C HIS A 10 -9.22 -20.33 10.43
N ALA A 11 -9.60 -19.60 11.50
CA ALA A 11 -10.71 -18.64 11.47
C ALA A 11 -10.34 -17.24 10.96
N THR A 12 -9.09 -16.82 11.05
CA THR A 12 -8.70 -15.41 10.80
C THR A 12 -7.71 -15.21 9.66
N ALA A 13 -7.25 -16.29 9.03
CA ALA A 13 -6.01 -16.23 8.27
C ALA A 13 -6.10 -15.46 6.93
N TRP A 14 -7.25 -15.50 6.25
CA TRP A 14 -7.45 -14.72 5.02
C TRP A 14 -8.09 -13.36 5.26
N ASP A 15 -8.89 -13.21 6.32
CA ASP A 15 -9.57 -11.94 6.63
C ASP A 15 -8.58 -10.87 7.09
N ASP A 16 -7.43 -11.30 7.61
CA ASP A 16 -6.30 -10.45 7.97
C ASP A 16 -5.52 -9.90 6.75
N ILE A 17 -5.82 -10.39 5.53
CA ILE A 17 -5.17 -9.97 4.28
C ILE A 17 -6.12 -9.07 3.49
N VAL A 18 -5.95 -7.76 3.66
CA VAL A 18 -6.74 -6.72 2.97
C VAL A 18 -5.88 -6.03 1.91
N GLY A 19 -6.50 -5.69 0.77
CA GLY A 19 -5.87 -4.90 -0.30
C GLY A 19 -4.88 -5.65 -1.19
N ASN A 20 -4.87 -6.99 -1.13
CA ASN A 20 -4.05 -7.87 -1.97
C ASN A 20 -4.90 -9.00 -2.57
N ASP A 21 -6.08 -8.66 -3.11
CA ASP A 21 -7.08 -9.63 -3.54
C ASP A 21 -6.59 -10.52 -4.69
N THR A 22 -5.82 -9.96 -5.64
CA THR A 22 -5.20 -10.72 -6.74
C THR A 22 -4.21 -11.76 -6.21
N ALA A 23 -3.37 -11.38 -5.25
CA ALA A 23 -2.39 -12.28 -4.65
C ALA A 23 -3.08 -13.40 -3.84
N ARG A 24 -4.13 -13.02 -3.10
CA ARG A 24 -4.98 -13.95 -2.35
C ARG A 24 -5.65 -14.94 -3.30
N ALA A 25 -6.31 -14.47 -4.35
CA ALA A 25 -7.00 -15.30 -5.33
C ALA A 25 -6.04 -16.30 -5.99
N ALA A 26 -4.87 -15.85 -6.44
CA ALA A 26 -3.87 -16.72 -7.05
C ALA A 26 -3.36 -17.82 -6.10
N LEU A 27 -3.22 -17.50 -4.80
CA LEU A 27 -2.76 -18.47 -3.80
C LEU A 27 -3.87 -19.45 -3.42
N VAL A 28 -5.11 -18.97 -3.28
CA VAL A 28 -6.30 -19.81 -3.07
C VAL A 28 -6.49 -20.76 -4.24
N GLU A 29 -6.42 -20.26 -5.48
CA GLU A 29 -6.53 -21.08 -6.69
C GLU A 29 -5.50 -22.20 -6.70
N ALA A 30 -4.24 -21.89 -6.38
CA ALA A 30 -3.16 -22.87 -6.37
C ALA A 30 -3.34 -23.98 -5.31
N ILE A 31 -4.09 -23.72 -4.24
CA ILE A 31 -4.28 -24.63 -3.11
C ILE A 31 -5.61 -25.40 -3.20
N GLU A 32 -6.70 -24.70 -3.48
CA GLU A 32 -8.06 -25.25 -3.36
C GLU A 32 -8.51 -25.94 -4.65
N GLU A 33 -8.30 -25.34 -5.82
CA GLU A 33 -8.79 -25.86 -7.12
C GLU A 33 -8.35 -27.30 -7.42
N PRO A 34 -7.07 -27.70 -7.22
CA PRO A 34 -6.64 -29.06 -7.53
C PRO A 34 -7.38 -30.11 -6.71
N LYS A 35 -7.83 -29.75 -5.50
CA LYS A 35 -8.49 -30.67 -4.58
C LYS A 35 -10.02 -30.62 -4.70
N LEU A 36 -10.58 -29.45 -5.03
CA LEU A 36 -12.01 -29.28 -5.27
C LEU A 36 -12.45 -29.85 -6.63
N HIS A 37 -11.57 -29.83 -7.63
CA HIS A 37 -11.87 -30.23 -9.00
C HIS A 37 -10.88 -31.27 -9.57
N PRO A 38 -10.64 -32.41 -8.89
CA PRO A 38 -9.63 -33.38 -9.32
C PRO A 38 -9.94 -33.98 -10.71
N GLU A 39 -11.20 -34.24 -11.02
CA GLU A 39 -11.61 -34.81 -12.31
C GLU A 39 -11.33 -33.87 -13.49
N LEU A 40 -11.46 -32.56 -13.28
CA LEU A 40 -11.12 -31.57 -14.31
C LEU A 40 -9.61 -31.49 -14.53
N TYR A 41 -8.83 -31.57 -13.45
CA TYR A 41 -7.38 -31.63 -13.55
C TYR A 41 -6.93 -32.85 -14.35
N ASP A 42 -7.50 -34.02 -14.07
CA ASP A 42 -7.21 -35.25 -14.80
C ASP A 42 -7.64 -35.17 -16.28
N TYR A 43 -8.85 -34.64 -16.54
CA TYR A 43 -9.38 -34.49 -17.90
C TYR A 43 -8.52 -33.58 -18.78
N TYR A 44 -8.07 -32.44 -18.24
CA TYR A 44 -7.22 -31.49 -18.97
C TYR A 44 -5.72 -31.82 -18.88
N GLY A 45 -5.33 -32.90 -18.18
CA GLY A 45 -3.93 -33.26 -17.97
C GLY A 45 -3.15 -32.21 -17.16
N MET A 46 -3.83 -31.44 -16.33
CA MET A 46 -3.23 -30.41 -15.48
C MET A 46 -2.51 -31.04 -14.30
N ARG A 47 -1.37 -30.46 -13.93
CA ARG A 47 -0.62 -30.88 -12.73
C ARG A 47 -0.97 -29.98 -11.56
N THR A 48 -1.10 -30.57 -10.38
CA THR A 48 -1.22 -29.83 -9.13
C THR A 48 0.04 -29.01 -8.88
N PRO A 49 -0.07 -27.70 -8.59
CA PRO A 49 1.07 -26.88 -8.19
C PRO A 49 1.72 -27.44 -6.92
N LYS A 50 3.05 -27.65 -6.95
CA LYS A 50 3.79 -28.11 -5.76
C LYS A 50 4.24 -26.96 -4.86
N GLY A 51 4.26 -25.74 -5.40
CA GLY A 51 4.64 -24.57 -4.65
C GLY A 51 4.43 -23.26 -5.38
N VAL A 52 4.70 -22.17 -4.66
CA VAL A 52 4.55 -20.80 -5.13
C VAL A 52 5.74 -19.95 -4.65
N LEU A 53 6.08 -18.93 -5.44
CA LEU A 53 6.97 -17.86 -5.02
C LEU A 53 6.13 -16.63 -4.65
N LEU A 54 6.15 -16.25 -3.37
CA LEU A 54 5.72 -14.95 -2.89
C LEU A 54 6.87 -13.96 -3.02
N TYR A 55 6.68 -12.87 -3.75
CA TYR A 55 7.71 -11.83 -3.87
C TYR A 55 7.10 -10.44 -3.71
N GLY A 56 7.91 -9.50 -3.26
CA GLY A 56 7.47 -8.12 -3.08
C GLY A 56 8.19 -7.45 -1.92
N PRO A 57 7.88 -6.17 -1.65
CA PRO A 57 8.59 -5.37 -0.66
C PRO A 57 8.58 -5.99 0.75
N PRO A 58 9.62 -5.68 1.55
CA PRO A 58 9.71 -6.14 2.93
C PRO A 58 8.56 -5.59 3.78
N GLY A 59 8.16 -6.35 4.81
CA GLY A 59 7.13 -5.92 5.75
C GLY A 59 5.70 -5.85 5.18
N CYS A 60 5.44 -6.40 3.99
CA CYS A 60 4.12 -6.37 3.34
C CYS A 60 3.30 -7.67 3.50
N GLY A 61 3.65 -8.53 4.47
CA GLY A 61 2.77 -9.63 4.88
C GLY A 61 2.99 -10.98 4.19
N LYS A 62 4.11 -11.21 3.50
CA LYS A 62 4.46 -12.54 2.91
C LYS A 62 4.32 -13.69 3.92
N THR A 63 4.79 -13.50 5.15
CA THR A 63 4.63 -14.49 6.24
C THR A 63 3.17 -14.69 6.66
N MET A 64 2.31 -13.66 6.58
CA MET A 64 0.87 -13.82 6.80
C MET A 64 0.21 -14.63 5.67
N PHE A 65 0.58 -14.36 4.41
CA PHE A 65 0.14 -15.16 3.27
C PHE A 65 0.49 -16.65 3.42
N ALA A 66 1.70 -16.95 3.90
CA ALA A 66 2.10 -18.34 4.14
C ALA A 66 1.26 -19.03 5.23
N LYS A 67 0.95 -18.33 6.32
CA LYS A 67 0.04 -18.84 7.37
C LYS A 67 -1.38 -19.01 6.82
N ALA A 68 -1.86 -18.08 6.02
CA ALA A 68 -3.18 -18.16 5.38
C ALA A 68 -3.29 -19.34 4.41
N ALA A 69 -2.24 -19.60 3.64
CA ALA A 69 -2.14 -20.79 2.79
C ALA A 69 -2.20 -22.09 3.61
N ALA A 70 -1.45 -22.18 4.72
CA ALA A 70 -1.52 -23.35 5.60
C ALA A 70 -2.93 -23.56 6.20
N ALA A 71 -3.61 -22.46 6.57
CA ALA A 71 -5.00 -22.49 7.01
C ALA A 71 -5.95 -22.99 5.92
N ALA A 72 -5.75 -22.59 4.66
CA ALA A 72 -6.50 -23.06 3.50
C ALA A 72 -6.27 -24.55 3.25
N VAL A 73 -5.01 -25.01 3.24
CA VAL A 73 -4.66 -26.42 3.12
C VAL A 73 -5.35 -27.25 4.22
N GLY A 74 -5.21 -26.86 5.49
CA GLY A 74 -5.87 -27.56 6.59
C GLY A 74 -7.40 -27.63 6.40
N ARG A 75 -8.03 -26.51 5.99
CA ARG A 75 -9.48 -26.45 5.75
C ARG A 75 -9.93 -27.39 4.63
N VAL A 76 -9.29 -27.31 3.47
CA VAL A 76 -9.64 -28.10 2.28
C VAL A 76 -9.49 -29.60 2.54
N TYR A 77 -8.53 -30.00 3.38
CA TYR A 77 -8.30 -31.40 3.72
C TYR A 77 -9.01 -31.84 5.01
N GLY A 78 -9.78 -30.97 5.67
CA GLY A 78 -10.47 -31.28 6.93
C GLY A 78 -9.51 -31.63 8.07
N ALA A 79 -8.31 -31.06 8.05
CA ALA A 79 -7.22 -31.35 8.97
C ALA A 79 -6.79 -30.08 9.72
N LYS A 80 -5.88 -30.26 10.69
CA LYS A 80 -5.25 -29.13 11.36
C LYS A 80 -4.44 -28.30 10.36
N ALA A 81 -4.47 -26.99 10.52
CA ALA A 81 -3.60 -26.10 9.77
C ALA A 81 -2.23 -26.02 10.46
N GLU A 82 -1.22 -26.61 9.82
CA GLU A 82 0.15 -26.62 10.32
C GLU A 82 1.10 -26.12 9.24
N VAL A 83 2.06 -25.29 9.63
CA VAL A 83 3.10 -24.75 8.74
C VAL A 83 4.47 -24.96 9.35
N LEU A 84 5.39 -25.49 8.54
CA LEU A 84 6.80 -25.56 8.88
C LEU A 84 7.49 -24.27 8.41
N VAL A 85 7.89 -23.40 9.33
CA VAL A 85 8.55 -22.13 9.00
C VAL A 85 10.06 -22.29 9.07
N VAL A 86 10.72 -22.00 7.96
CA VAL A 86 12.16 -22.08 7.79
C VAL A 86 12.66 -20.71 7.35
N ASN A 87 13.47 -20.05 8.17
CA ASN A 87 14.10 -18.79 7.78
C ASN A 87 15.47 -19.07 7.15
N GLY A 88 15.75 -18.53 5.97
CA GLY A 88 16.96 -18.78 5.20
C GLY A 88 18.26 -18.71 6.02
N PRO A 89 18.54 -17.60 6.72
CA PRO A 89 19.72 -17.45 7.57
C PRO A 89 19.83 -18.47 8.71
N GLN A 90 18.73 -19.08 9.16
CA GLN A 90 18.78 -20.06 10.26
C GLN A 90 19.39 -21.40 9.83
N ILE A 91 19.22 -21.78 8.58
CA ILE A 91 19.68 -23.08 8.07
C ILE A 91 20.90 -22.99 7.16
N GLN A 92 21.22 -21.78 6.67
CA GLN A 92 22.40 -21.56 5.86
C GLN A 92 23.67 -21.81 6.69
N SER A 93 24.54 -22.67 6.18
CA SER A 93 25.83 -22.97 6.77
C SER A 93 26.97 -22.83 5.76
N PRO A 94 28.12 -22.25 6.16
CA PRO A 94 29.33 -22.27 5.34
C PRO A 94 29.98 -23.66 5.29
N TYR A 95 29.59 -24.58 6.18
CA TYR A 95 30.08 -25.95 6.18
C TYR A 95 29.34 -26.77 5.11
N VAL A 96 30.10 -27.21 4.11
CA VAL A 96 29.60 -28.00 2.97
C VAL A 96 28.78 -29.19 3.46
N GLY A 97 27.57 -29.35 2.94
CA GLY A 97 26.70 -30.49 3.21
C GLY A 97 25.69 -30.27 4.35
N LYS A 98 25.92 -29.34 5.28
CA LYS A 98 25.03 -29.15 6.45
C LYS A 98 23.67 -28.53 6.06
N THR A 99 23.70 -27.54 5.17
CA THR A 99 22.45 -26.95 4.65
C THR A 99 21.69 -27.97 3.82
N GLU A 100 22.38 -28.75 2.99
CA GLU A 100 21.80 -29.80 2.15
C GLU A 100 21.18 -30.92 2.99
N GLU A 101 21.83 -31.33 4.08
CA GLU A 101 21.27 -32.27 5.06
C GLU A 101 19.99 -31.73 5.68
N THR A 102 19.97 -30.45 6.04
CA THR A 102 18.78 -29.80 6.61
C THR A 102 17.63 -29.75 5.60
N ILE A 103 17.91 -29.42 4.33
CA ILE A 103 16.94 -29.47 3.23
C ILE A 103 16.38 -30.90 3.10
N ARG A 104 17.22 -31.93 3.04
CA ARG A 104 16.77 -33.34 2.99
C ARG A 104 15.90 -33.70 4.18
N ALA A 105 16.25 -33.25 5.38
CA ALA A 105 15.48 -33.49 6.59
C ALA A 105 14.09 -32.81 6.55
N ILE A 106 14.00 -31.59 6.00
CA ILE A 106 12.73 -30.86 5.81
C ILE A 106 11.77 -31.66 4.92
N PHE A 107 12.22 -32.06 3.73
CA PHE A 107 11.37 -32.77 2.79
C PHE A 107 11.06 -34.20 3.24
N LYS A 108 12.00 -34.87 3.92
CA LYS A 108 11.72 -36.16 4.57
C LYS A 108 10.61 -36.02 5.62
N PHE A 109 10.71 -35.03 6.50
CA PHE A 109 9.69 -34.76 7.51
C PHE A 109 8.33 -34.44 6.88
N ALA A 110 8.29 -33.64 5.81
CA ALA A 110 7.05 -33.32 5.12
C ALA A 110 6.37 -34.58 4.51
N ARG A 111 7.15 -35.49 3.92
CA ARG A 111 6.63 -36.78 3.40
C ARG A 111 6.07 -37.67 4.52
N GLU A 112 6.78 -37.78 5.64
CA GLU A 112 6.33 -38.54 6.81
C GLU A 112 5.04 -37.95 7.41
N TYR A 113 5.00 -36.62 7.53
CA TYR A 113 3.82 -35.87 7.96
C TYR A 113 2.64 -36.18 7.02
N ALA A 114 2.82 -36.03 5.72
CA ALA A 114 1.74 -36.26 4.76
C ALA A 114 1.22 -37.70 4.77
N ALA A 115 2.11 -38.69 4.93
CA ALA A 115 1.71 -40.09 5.04
C ALA A 115 0.85 -40.34 6.29
N HIS A 116 1.17 -39.69 7.41
CA HIS A 116 0.45 -39.84 8.67
C HIS A 116 -0.86 -39.04 8.72
N HIS A 117 -0.86 -37.81 8.22
CA HIS A 117 -1.98 -36.86 8.31
C HIS A 117 -2.88 -36.83 7.07
N LYS A 118 -2.49 -37.51 5.98
CA LYS A 118 -3.21 -37.61 4.70
C LYS A 118 -3.48 -36.27 3.99
N HIS A 119 -2.62 -35.29 4.21
CA HIS A 119 -2.63 -34.00 3.52
C HIS A 119 -1.21 -33.44 3.37
N PRO A 120 -0.92 -32.61 2.37
CA PRO A 120 0.40 -32.01 2.20
C PRO A 120 0.72 -31.08 3.37
N LEU A 121 1.97 -31.10 3.84
CA LEU A 121 2.47 -30.12 4.80
C LEU A 121 2.81 -28.81 4.07
N THR A 122 2.35 -27.67 4.58
CA THR A 122 2.82 -26.37 4.09
C THR A 122 4.23 -26.10 4.63
N VAL A 123 5.19 -25.93 3.73
CA VAL A 123 6.59 -25.60 4.08
C VAL A 123 6.89 -24.21 3.58
N PHE A 124 7.13 -23.29 4.52
CA PHE A 124 7.39 -21.88 4.22
C PHE A 124 8.87 -21.55 4.40
N PHE A 125 9.54 -21.17 3.32
CA PHE A 125 10.90 -20.65 3.34
C PHE A 125 10.85 -19.12 3.24
N ASP A 126 11.17 -18.43 4.34
CA ASP A 126 11.34 -16.98 4.35
C ASP A 126 12.79 -16.61 3.99
N GLU A 127 12.98 -15.43 3.40
CA GLU A 127 14.28 -14.98 2.87
C GLU A 127 14.92 -16.02 1.94
N ALA A 128 14.13 -16.57 1.03
CA ALA A 128 14.53 -17.65 0.14
C ALA A 128 15.76 -17.29 -0.73
N GLU A 129 16.02 -16.01 -0.98
CA GLU A 129 17.20 -15.52 -1.72
C GLU A 129 18.53 -15.84 -1.03
N VAL A 130 18.49 -16.10 0.29
CA VAL A 130 19.66 -16.48 1.07
C VAL A 130 20.05 -17.94 0.79
N LEU A 131 19.06 -18.80 0.58
CA LEU A 131 19.27 -20.24 0.35
C LEU A 131 19.40 -20.60 -1.11
N PHE A 132 18.67 -19.89 -1.98
CA PHE A 132 18.53 -20.26 -3.37
C PHE A 132 18.95 -19.12 -4.31
N PRO A 133 20.21 -18.66 -4.23
CA PRO A 133 20.68 -17.55 -5.03
C PRO A 133 20.75 -17.91 -6.52
N ASP A 134 20.63 -16.90 -7.39
CA ASP A 134 20.86 -17.04 -8.84
C ASP A 134 22.28 -17.53 -9.16
N ARG A 135 22.39 -18.81 -9.55
CA ARG A 135 23.66 -19.48 -9.86
C ARG A 135 24.37 -18.94 -11.09
N THR A 136 23.72 -18.13 -11.93
CA THR A 136 24.39 -17.52 -13.09
C THR A 136 25.40 -16.45 -12.70
N GLY A 137 25.39 -16.00 -11.45
CA GLY A 137 26.29 -14.98 -10.94
C GLY A 137 25.94 -13.56 -11.39
N ARG A 138 24.77 -13.35 -12.00
CA ARG A 138 24.31 -12.02 -12.46
C ARG A 138 24.13 -11.03 -11.30
N ALA A 139 23.56 -11.49 -10.18
CA ALA A 139 23.32 -10.65 -9.01
C ALA A 139 24.57 -10.49 -8.12
N ARG A 140 25.28 -11.60 -7.85
CA ARG A 140 26.53 -11.61 -7.10
C ARG A 140 27.33 -12.88 -7.39
N ARG A 141 28.61 -12.91 -6.99
CA ARG A 141 29.38 -14.15 -6.95
C ARG A 141 28.68 -15.15 -6.02
N VAL A 142 28.39 -16.33 -6.57
CA VAL A 142 27.83 -17.48 -5.85
C VAL A 142 28.95 -18.46 -5.55
N MET A 143 28.90 -19.07 -4.38
CA MET A 143 29.90 -20.03 -3.93
C MET A 143 29.45 -21.47 -4.26
N PRO A 144 30.37 -22.43 -4.48
CA PRO A 144 30.00 -23.79 -4.87
C PRO A 144 29.03 -24.49 -3.90
N TRP A 145 29.13 -24.19 -2.60
CA TRP A 145 28.19 -24.75 -1.61
C TRP A 145 26.78 -24.15 -1.73
N GLU A 146 26.63 -22.91 -2.19
CA GLU A 146 25.32 -22.30 -2.45
C GLU A 146 24.68 -22.90 -3.70
N GLU A 147 25.47 -23.18 -4.75
CA GLU A 147 25.00 -23.88 -5.94
C GLU A 147 24.51 -25.31 -5.60
N SER A 148 25.26 -26.00 -4.73
CA SER A 148 24.92 -27.33 -4.23
C SER A 148 23.60 -27.33 -3.44
N GLN A 149 23.37 -26.30 -2.61
CA GLN A 149 22.11 -26.13 -1.87
C GLN A 149 20.91 -25.97 -2.80
N VAL A 150 21.03 -25.14 -3.85
CA VAL A 150 20.00 -24.99 -4.87
C VAL A 150 19.74 -26.33 -5.57
N ALA A 151 20.79 -27.02 -5.99
CA ALA A 151 20.67 -28.32 -6.66
C ALA A 151 19.95 -29.36 -5.77
N GLN A 152 20.29 -29.43 -4.49
CA GLN A 152 19.64 -30.33 -3.54
C GLN A 152 18.16 -29.99 -3.35
N PHE A 153 17.80 -28.71 -3.23
CA PHE A 153 16.41 -28.29 -3.12
C PHE A 153 15.60 -28.65 -4.37
N LEU A 154 16.16 -28.40 -5.56
CA LEU A 154 15.52 -28.77 -6.83
C LEU A 154 15.30 -30.28 -6.93
N ALA A 155 16.27 -31.10 -6.50
CA ALA A 155 16.12 -32.55 -6.48
C ALA A 155 14.99 -33.01 -5.55
N GLU A 156 14.84 -32.38 -4.37
CA GLU A 156 13.73 -32.70 -3.46
C GLU A 156 12.37 -32.25 -4.03
N MET A 157 12.28 -31.08 -4.66
CA MET A 157 11.07 -30.59 -5.33
C MET A 157 10.63 -31.50 -6.48
N ASP A 158 11.59 -31.98 -7.29
CA ASP A 158 11.32 -32.89 -8.40
C ASP A 158 10.85 -34.25 -7.88
N GLY A 159 11.42 -34.72 -6.77
CA GLY A 159 11.05 -35.97 -6.09
C GLY A 159 9.78 -35.90 -5.23
N LEU A 160 9.18 -34.73 -5.02
CA LEU A 160 7.90 -34.61 -4.32
C LEU A 160 6.75 -35.16 -5.18
N ASN A 161 6.01 -36.11 -4.63
CA ASN A 161 4.67 -36.45 -5.15
C ASN A 161 3.65 -35.38 -4.71
N THR A 162 2.51 -35.29 -5.40
CA THR A 162 1.47 -34.26 -5.17
C THR A 162 0.94 -34.20 -3.73
N MET A 163 1.06 -35.28 -2.95
CA MET A 163 0.62 -35.33 -1.56
C MET A 163 1.70 -34.95 -0.52
N GLY A 164 2.97 -34.75 -0.91
CA GLY A 164 4.07 -34.64 0.04
C GLY A 164 4.14 -33.30 0.79
N ALA A 165 4.23 -32.20 0.04
CA ALA A 165 4.35 -30.86 0.60
C ALA A 165 3.80 -29.81 -0.37
N PHE A 166 3.34 -28.69 0.18
CA PHE A 166 3.08 -27.46 -0.57
C PHE A 166 4.12 -26.42 -0.15
N VAL A 167 5.02 -26.07 -1.06
CA VAL A 167 6.18 -25.22 -0.75
C VAL A 167 5.91 -23.76 -1.09
N ILE A 168 6.14 -22.87 -0.12
CA ILE A 168 6.00 -21.43 -0.30
C ILE A 168 7.37 -20.82 -0.10
N LEU A 169 7.91 -20.20 -1.14
CA LEU A 169 9.14 -19.42 -1.08
C LEU A 169 8.76 -17.94 -0.93
N ALA A 170 9.33 -17.22 0.03
CA ALA A 170 9.18 -15.77 0.13
C ALA A 170 10.52 -15.07 -0.10
N THR A 171 10.49 -14.02 -0.91
CA THR A 171 11.67 -13.18 -1.16
C THR A 171 11.33 -11.69 -1.22
N ASN A 172 12.28 -10.85 -0.81
CA ASN A 172 12.23 -9.41 -1.06
C ASN A 172 12.99 -9.01 -2.33
N ARG A 173 13.76 -9.94 -2.91
CA ARG A 173 14.69 -9.73 -4.02
C ARG A 173 14.47 -10.79 -5.10
N PRO A 174 13.37 -10.72 -5.87
CA PRO A 174 13.05 -11.73 -6.89
C PRO A 174 14.19 -11.94 -7.90
N GLU A 175 14.97 -10.91 -8.19
CA GLU A 175 16.15 -10.95 -9.07
C GLU A 175 17.33 -11.74 -8.50
N ALA A 176 17.35 -11.99 -7.20
CA ALA A 176 18.42 -12.72 -6.52
C ALA A 176 18.15 -14.22 -6.44
N ILE A 177 16.98 -14.70 -6.88
CA ILE A 177 16.53 -16.09 -6.80
C ILE A 177 16.88 -16.86 -8.09
N ASP A 178 17.25 -18.14 -7.96
CA ASP A 178 17.50 -19.01 -9.10
C ASP A 178 16.23 -19.24 -9.95
N GLU A 179 16.28 -18.88 -11.23
CA GLU A 179 15.14 -19.04 -12.15
C GLU A 179 14.69 -20.50 -12.33
N ALA A 180 15.55 -21.50 -12.07
CA ALA A 180 15.16 -22.90 -12.20
C ALA A 180 14.12 -23.32 -11.15
N LEU A 181 13.98 -22.59 -10.04
CA LEU A 181 12.91 -22.81 -9.06
C LEU A 181 11.52 -22.50 -9.63
N LEU A 182 11.47 -21.66 -10.66
CA LEU A 182 10.25 -21.10 -11.24
C LEU A 182 9.79 -21.84 -12.49
N ARG A 183 10.40 -22.98 -12.80
CA ARG A 183 10.04 -23.85 -13.92
C ARG A 183 8.93 -24.80 -13.52
N ASP A 184 8.09 -25.16 -14.50
CA ASP A 184 6.94 -26.04 -14.35
C ASP A 184 7.24 -27.32 -13.54
N GLY A 185 6.37 -27.62 -12.58
CA GLY A 185 6.48 -28.72 -11.64
C GLY A 185 7.19 -28.38 -10.32
N ARG A 186 7.56 -27.11 -10.08
CA ARG A 186 8.24 -26.61 -8.88
C ARG A 186 7.44 -25.46 -8.26
N CYS A 187 7.93 -24.21 -8.34
CA CYS A 187 7.22 -23.01 -7.90
C CYS A 187 6.63 -22.27 -9.11
N ASP A 188 5.61 -22.89 -9.72
CA ASP A 188 5.08 -22.52 -11.04
C ASP A 188 4.28 -21.20 -11.04
N ARG A 189 3.93 -20.72 -9.84
CA ARG A 189 3.18 -19.47 -9.65
C ARG A 189 4.06 -18.44 -8.95
N LYS A 190 4.25 -17.29 -9.59
CA LYS A 190 4.85 -16.09 -9.01
C LYS A 190 3.73 -15.17 -8.57
N ILE A 191 3.63 -14.93 -7.27
CA ILE A 191 2.58 -14.12 -6.67
C ILE A 191 3.23 -12.88 -6.07
N LYS A 192 2.94 -11.72 -6.66
CA LYS A 192 3.39 -10.44 -6.15
C LYS A 192 2.54 -10.04 -4.95
N VAL A 193 3.17 -9.79 -3.81
CA VAL A 193 2.55 -9.17 -2.63
C VAL A 193 2.85 -7.68 -2.70
N GLU A 194 1.81 -6.87 -2.82
CA GLU A 194 1.93 -5.43 -2.99
C GLU A 194 1.96 -4.68 -1.66
N ARG A 195 2.40 -3.42 -1.72
CA ARG A 195 2.32 -2.49 -0.59
C ARG A 195 0.87 -2.28 -0.18
N PRO A 196 0.58 -2.08 1.12
CA PRO A 196 -0.79 -1.89 1.57
C PRO A 196 -1.40 -0.61 0.98
N ASN A 197 -2.57 -0.76 0.35
CA ASN A 197 -3.39 0.38 -0.08
C ASN A 197 -4.12 1.03 1.11
N ARG A 198 -4.89 2.10 0.87
CA ARG A 198 -5.63 2.82 1.92
C ARG A 198 -6.50 1.89 2.78
N ALA A 199 -7.26 0.99 2.17
CA ALA A 199 -8.13 0.05 2.88
C ALA A 199 -7.33 -0.94 3.74
N ALA A 200 -6.18 -1.40 3.24
CA ALA A 200 -5.28 -2.26 3.99
C ALA A 200 -4.66 -1.53 5.20
N VAL A 201 -4.22 -0.27 5.02
CA VAL A 201 -3.69 0.55 6.12
C VAL A 201 -4.76 0.80 7.18
N GLU A 202 -5.99 1.12 6.78
CA GLU A 202 -7.13 1.28 7.69
C GLU A 202 -7.37 0.02 8.53
N HIS A 203 -7.42 -1.15 7.87
CA HIS A 203 -7.60 -2.43 8.54
C HIS A 203 -6.45 -2.75 9.52
N ILE A 204 -5.19 -2.52 9.11
CA ILE A 204 -4.02 -2.76 9.96
C ILE A 204 -4.05 -1.83 11.18
N LEU A 205 -4.41 -0.55 11.00
CA LEU A 205 -4.51 0.41 12.11
C LEU A 205 -5.63 0.03 13.08
N LEU A 206 -6.81 -0.36 12.58
CA LEU A 206 -7.92 -0.83 13.41
C LEU A 206 -7.48 -1.98 14.32
N LYS A 207 -6.80 -2.98 13.75
CA LYS A 207 -6.30 -4.14 14.49
C LYS A 207 -5.17 -3.77 15.47
N ALA A 208 -4.27 -2.87 15.08
CA ALA A 208 -3.15 -2.45 15.93
C ALA A 208 -3.58 -1.54 17.10
N LEU A 209 -4.69 -0.82 16.93
CA LEU A 209 -5.31 0.04 17.94
C LEU A 209 -6.30 -0.69 18.83
N ASP A 210 -6.66 -1.94 18.51
CA ASP A 210 -7.55 -2.74 19.34
C ASP A 210 -7.01 -2.87 20.77
N GLY A 211 -7.90 -2.64 21.75
CA GLY A 211 -7.55 -2.59 23.17
C GLY A 211 -6.59 -1.48 23.61
N ALA A 212 -6.21 -0.53 22.74
CA ALA A 212 -5.31 0.55 23.11
C ALA A 212 -6.03 1.62 23.97
N PRO A 213 -5.39 2.12 25.05
CA PRO A 213 -5.96 3.21 25.84
C PRO A 213 -6.05 4.47 24.99
N SER A 214 -7.26 4.92 24.72
CA SER A 214 -7.57 6.00 23.77
C SER A 214 -8.40 7.09 24.46
N GLY A 215 -8.04 8.34 24.19
CA GLY A 215 -8.78 9.53 24.61
C GLY A 215 -9.72 10.04 23.51
N ASP A 216 -9.31 9.91 22.25
CA ASP A 216 -10.15 10.13 21.07
C ASP A 216 -10.73 8.79 20.57
N SER A 217 -11.76 8.82 19.71
CA SER A 217 -12.35 7.58 19.20
C SER A 217 -11.36 6.80 18.33
N ILE A 218 -11.41 5.46 18.35
CA ILE A 218 -10.54 4.61 17.52
C ILE A 218 -10.65 4.98 16.04
N ASN A 219 -11.86 5.27 15.56
CA ASN A 219 -12.07 5.69 14.17
C ASN A 219 -11.33 6.99 13.85
N ASP A 220 -11.30 7.96 14.77
CA ASP A 220 -10.58 9.22 14.56
C ASP A 220 -9.06 9.00 14.51
N LEU A 221 -8.54 8.13 15.38
CA LEU A 221 -7.12 7.74 15.38
C LEU A 221 -6.72 7.06 14.06
N VAL A 222 -7.56 6.14 13.58
CA VAL A 222 -7.36 5.44 12.30
C VAL A 222 -7.39 6.42 11.14
N MET A 223 -8.41 7.27 11.07
CA MET A 223 -8.55 8.28 10.02
C MET A 223 -7.34 9.23 10.00
N ALA A 224 -6.88 9.69 11.17
CA ALA A 224 -5.69 10.52 11.28
C ALA A 224 -4.44 9.82 10.72
N GLY A 225 -4.25 8.53 11.06
CA GLY A 225 -3.16 7.72 10.54
C GLY A 225 -3.23 7.53 9.02
N VAL A 226 -4.39 7.14 8.49
CA VAL A 226 -4.59 6.93 7.05
C VAL A 226 -4.38 8.23 6.27
N GLU A 227 -5.04 9.33 6.64
CA GLU A 227 -4.91 10.59 5.88
C GLU A 227 -3.48 11.14 5.90
N SER A 228 -2.77 10.96 7.02
CA SER A 228 -1.38 11.41 7.13
C SER A 228 -0.42 10.55 6.30
N PHE A 229 -0.63 9.22 6.24
CA PHE A 229 0.19 8.32 5.43
C PHE A 229 0.10 8.61 3.93
N PHE A 230 -1.11 8.84 3.46
CA PHE A 230 -1.42 9.11 2.05
C PHE A 230 -1.55 10.61 1.76
N ASN A 231 -0.84 11.42 2.54
CA ASN A 231 -0.77 12.86 2.32
C ASN A 231 0.16 13.14 1.13
N PRO A 232 -0.32 13.75 0.03
CA PRO A 232 0.51 14.04 -1.14
C PRO A 232 1.62 15.09 -0.88
N HIS A 233 1.61 15.75 0.28
CA HIS A 233 2.65 16.70 0.71
C HIS A 233 3.74 16.05 1.54
N TYR A 234 3.59 14.78 1.90
CA TYR A 234 4.66 14.01 2.53
C TYR A 234 5.61 13.47 1.44
N VAL A 235 6.15 14.41 0.65
CA VAL A 235 7.10 14.16 -0.43
C VAL A 235 8.46 13.82 0.17
N ILE A 236 8.90 12.59 -0.05
CA ILE A 236 10.23 12.12 0.33
C ILE A 236 11.24 12.63 -0.69
N ARG A 237 10.88 12.59 -1.97
CA ARG A 237 11.76 13.04 -3.07
C ARG A 237 10.95 13.49 -4.28
N ASP A 238 11.42 14.53 -4.95
CA ASP A 238 10.99 14.83 -6.32
C ASP A 238 11.68 13.86 -7.28
N ALA A 239 10.93 13.24 -8.18
CA ALA A 239 11.46 12.32 -9.17
C ALA A 239 11.05 12.76 -10.58
N HIS A 240 11.89 12.43 -11.55
CA HIS A 240 11.68 12.74 -12.95
C HIS A 240 11.61 11.43 -13.73
N ILE A 241 10.50 11.20 -14.42
CA ILE A 241 10.32 10.04 -15.28
C ILE A 241 10.50 10.51 -16.73
N ILE A 242 11.44 9.90 -17.42
CA ILE A 242 11.60 10.07 -18.86
C ILE A 242 10.69 9.03 -19.53
N ALA A 243 9.52 9.47 -20.00
CA ALA A 243 8.59 8.64 -20.73
C ALA A 243 8.89 8.73 -22.23
N GLY A 244 9.07 7.60 -22.91
CA GLY A 244 9.16 7.57 -24.37
C GLY A 244 8.73 6.25 -25.00
N GLN A 245 8.42 6.31 -26.29
CA GLN A 245 8.11 5.12 -27.08
C GLN A 245 9.36 4.60 -27.79
N ILE A 246 9.60 3.30 -27.67
CA ILE A 246 10.55 2.59 -28.54
C ILE A 246 9.78 2.23 -29.81
N THR A 247 10.07 2.91 -30.92
CA THR A 247 9.56 2.53 -32.25
C THR A 247 10.64 1.77 -33.02
N ALA A 248 10.27 1.17 -34.16
CA ALA A 248 11.22 0.50 -35.05
C ALA A 248 12.32 1.44 -35.58
N ASP A 249 12.07 2.76 -35.57
CA ASP A 249 12.98 3.80 -36.05
C ASP A 249 13.85 4.42 -34.93
N GLY A 250 13.79 3.85 -33.72
CA GLY A 250 14.53 4.32 -32.54
C GLY A 250 13.64 4.94 -31.46
N PRO A 251 14.22 5.41 -30.34
CA PRO A 251 13.45 6.05 -29.29
C PRO A 251 12.89 7.39 -29.78
N GLN A 252 11.57 7.52 -29.86
CA GLN A 252 10.90 8.78 -30.20
C GLN A 252 10.02 9.29 -29.05
N VAL A 253 10.16 10.60 -28.82
CA VAL A 253 9.52 11.44 -27.80
C VAL A 253 9.91 11.06 -26.37
N ALA A 254 10.90 11.75 -25.80
CA ALA A 254 11.16 11.76 -24.37
C ALA A 254 10.38 12.92 -23.74
N ARG A 255 9.33 12.63 -22.95
CA ARG A 255 8.71 13.62 -22.07
C ARG A 255 9.33 13.48 -20.68
N ASP A 256 9.86 14.58 -20.16
CA ASP A 256 10.27 14.67 -18.76
C ASP A 256 9.04 14.98 -17.91
N ILE A 257 8.72 14.07 -16.99
CA ILE A 257 7.54 14.14 -16.13
C ILE A 257 8.01 14.23 -14.69
N ALA A 258 7.81 15.39 -14.07
CA ALA A 258 8.00 15.55 -12.63
C ALA A 258 6.89 14.81 -11.88
N VAL A 259 7.28 13.95 -10.94
CA VAL A 259 6.39 13.17 -10.08
C VAL A 259 6.88 13.23 -8.64
N ASN A 260 5.94 13.22 -7.68
CA ASN A 260 6.26 13.28 -6.26
C ASN A 260 6.34 11.86 -5.68
N PHE A 261 7.52 11.48 -5.21
CA PHE A 261 7.69 10.24 -4.47
C PHE A 261 7.34 10.49 -2.99
N CYS A 262 6.08 10.25 -2.65
CA CYS A 262 5.51 10.44 -1.32
C CYS A 262 5.69 9.24 -0.37
N LEU A 263 5.41 9.46 0.92
CA LEU A 263 5.42 8.43 1.98
C LEU A 263 4.57 7.19 1.65
N GLU A 264 3.44 7.37 0.96
CA GLU A 264 2.58 6.26 0.52
C GLU A 264 3.32 5.24 -0.36
N HIS A 265 4.35 5.65 -1.12
CA HIS A 265 5.08 4.77 -2.01
C HIS A 265 6.10 3.87 -1.28
N ILE A 266 6.40 4.18 -0.01
CA ILE A 266 7.28 3.34 0.83
C ILE A 266 6.50 2.62 1.94
N VAL A 267 5.17 2.76 1.98
CA VAL A 267 4.34 2.17 3.02
C VAL A 267 4.50 0.65 3.06
N SER A 268 4.49 0.09 4.28
CA SER A 268 4.49 -1.35 4.55
C SER A 268 3.65 -1.64 5.79
N GLY A 269 3.14 -2.88 5.93
CA GLY A 269 2.34 -3.25 7.10
C GLY A 269 3.11 -3.12 8.41
N ALA A 270 4.40 -3.48 8.41
CA ALA A 270 5.28 -3.29 9.56
C ALA A 270 5.43 -1.80 9.94
N MET A 271 5.54 -0.91 8.95
CA MET A 271 5.60 0.53 9.18
C MET A 271 4.31 1.04 9.83
N VAL A 272 3.14 0.61 9.33
CA VAL A 272 1.82 1.00 9.87
C VAL A 272 1.66 0.56 11.32
N VAL A 273 2.01 -0.69 11.66
CA VAL A 273 2.00 -1.19 13.04
C VAL A 273 2.97 -0.39 13.92
N GLY A 274 4.15 -0.05 13.39
CA GLY A 274 5.16 0.76 14.08
C GLY A 274 4.67 2.15 14.45
N ILE A 275 3.81 2.77 13.64
CA ILE A 275 3.23 4.09 13.95
C ILE A 275 2.36 4.05 15.20
N VAL A 276 1.57 3.00 15.39
CA VAL A 276 0.74 2.87 16.59
C VAL A 276 1.62 2.76 17.85
N GLN A 277 2.73 2.03 17.77
CA GLN A 277 3.68 1.94 18.89
C GLN A 277 4.37 3.28 19.19
N ARG A 278 4.73 4.02 18.13
CA ARG A 278 5.29 5.37 18.26
C ARG A 278 4.28 6.36 18.85
N ALA A 279 3.03 6.33 18.40
CA ALA A 279 1.96 7.14 18.95
C ALA A 279 1.72 6.83 20.44
N LYS A 280 1.75 5.55 20.84
CA LYS A 280 1.69 5.14 22.26
C LYS A 280 2.84 5.73 23.07
N SER A 281 4.04 5.77 22.48
CA SER A 281 5.23 6.32 23.13
C SER A 281 5.12 7.86 23.30
N LEU A 282 4.55 8.55 22.32
CA LEU A 282 4.28 9.99 22.39
C LEU A 282 3.20 10.32 23.44
N ALA A 283 2.09 9.59 23.44
CA ALA A 283 1.03 9.72 24.42
C ALA A 283 1.57 9.49 25.85
N PHE A 284 2.37 8.43 26.04
CA PHE A 284 3.04 8.16 27.31
C PHE A 284 3.95 9.32 27.74
N ALA A 285 4.76 9.85 26.82
CA ALA A 285 5.67 10.95 27.13
C ALA A 285 4.91 12.24 27.52
N ARG A 286 3.76 12.51 26.90
CA ARG A 286 2.85 13.61 27.25
C ARG A 286 2.24 13.38 28.64
N ASP A 287 1.61 12.23 28.86
CA ASP A 287 0.90 11.90 30.11
C ASP A 287 1.87 11.84 31.30
N ARG A 288 3.12 11.40 31.09
CA ARG A 288 4.17 11.45 32.12
C ARG A 288 4.51 12.87 32.57
N LYS A 289 4.43 13.86 31.67
CA LYS A 289 4.70 15.27 31.99
C LYS A 289 3.53 15.94 32.69
N THR A 290 2.29 15.59 32.32
CA THR A 290 1.08 16.22 32.87
C THR A 290 0.57 15.51 34.13
N GLY A 291 0.90 14.23 34.31
CA GLY A 291 0.34 13.38 35.37
C GLY A 291 -1.08 12.85 35.05
N GLU A 292 -1.65 13.23 33.91
CA GLU A 292 -3.01 12.85 33.50
C GLU A 292 -2.96 11.64 32.56
N ARG A 293 -3.81 10.63 32.80
CA ARG A 293 -3.96 9.46 31.91
C ARG A 293 -4.97 9.77 30.82
N SER A 294 -4.54 10.53 29.82
CA SER A 294 -5.43 11.05 28.79
C SER A 294 -5.56 10.16 27.54
N GLY A 295 -4.76 9.08 27.45
CA GLY A 295 -4.87 8.07 26.39
C GLY A 295 -4.42 8.55 25.02
N LEU A 296 -4.38 7.69 24.01
CA LEU A 296 -4.03 8.06 22.64
C LEU A 296 -4.98 9.12 22.08
N LYS A 297 -4.41 10.17 21.49
CA LYS A 297 -5.14 11.22 20.77
C LYS A 297 -4.73 11.27 19.31
N THR A 298 -5.56 11.88 18.47
CA THR A 298 -5.32 12.11 17.05
C THR A 298 -4.00 12.85 16.82
N ALA A 299 -3.65 13.80 17.70
CA ALA A 299 -2.37 14.50 17.66
C ALA A 299 -1.15 13.57 17.80
N ASP A 300 -1.24 12.51 18.61
CA ASP A 300 -0.15 11.54 18.79
C ASP A 300 0.04 10.69 17.52
N MET A 301 -1.06 10.33 16.85
CA MET A 301 -1.03 9.63 15.56
C MET A 301 -0.40 10.47 14.46
N LEU A 302 -0.86 11.72 14.29
CA LEU A 302 -0.30 12.66 13.30
C LEU A 302 1.19 12.91 13.55
N ALA A 303 1.59 13.12 14.80
CA ALA A 303 2.98 13.31 15.17
C ALA A 303 3.82 12.04 14.89
N ALA A 304 3.29 10.85 15.14
CA ALA A 304 3.98 9.59 14.85
C ALA A 304 4.22 9.39 13.35
N VAL A 305 3.23 9.72 12.49
CA VAL A 305 3.39 9.65 11.03
C VAL A 305 4.36 10.71 10.55
N LYS A 306 4.30 11.95 11.08
CA LYS A 306 5.27 12.99 10.75
C LYS A 306 6.70 12.57 11.09
N GLN A 307 6.92 11.93 12.24
CA GLN A 307 8.25 11.41 12.61
C GLN A 307 8.73 10.34 11.61
N VAL A 308 7.87 9.40 11.20
CA VAL A 308 8.22 8.43 10.14
C VAL A 308 8.57 9.15 8.85
N PHE A 309 7.77 10.14 8.45
CA PHE A 309 8.04 10.92 7.24
C PHE A 309 9.41 11.61 7.31
N ASP A 310 9.68 12.33 8.40
CA ASP A 310 10.94 13.07 8.59
C ASP A 310 12.15 12.13 8.65
N GLU A 311 12.04 10.96 9.29
CA GLU A 311 13.08 9.92 9.29
C GLU A 311 13.37 9.40 7.88
N ASN A 312 12.37 9.31 7.01
CA ASN A 312 12.52 8.72 5.68
C ASN A 312 13.00 9.70 4.60
N LYS A 313 13.00 11.01 4.85
CA LYS A 313 13.51 12.03 3.90
C LYS A 313 14.99 11.88 3.56
N THR A 314 15.79 11.35 4.49
CA THR A 314 17.24 11.26 4.35
C THR A 314 17.73 9.86 3.96
N LEU A 315 16.81 8.89 3.88
CA LEU A 315 17.12 7.50 3.56
C LEU A 315 17.06 7.24 2.05
N ASP A 316 17.81 6.23 1.61
CA ASP A 316 17.77 5.78 0.22
C ASP A 316 16.58 4.84 0.00
N HIS A 317 15.71 5.23 -0.93
CA HIS A 317 14.51 4.49 -1.34
C HIS A 317 14.54 4.07 -2.80
N ALA A 318 15.72 3.97 -3.42
CA ALA A 318 15.88 3.66 -4.85
C ALA A 318 15.10 2.41 -5.29
N PHE A 319 15.02 1.38 -4.45
CA PHE A 319 14.25 0.16 -4.75
C PHE A 319 12.74 0.45 -4.81
N ALA A 320 12.18 1.09 -3.78
CA ALA A 320 10.76 1.42 -3.72
C ALA A 320 10.36 2.41 -4.83
N MET A 321 11.24 3.34 -5.16
CA MET A 321 11.06 4.26 -6.28
C MET A 321 11.02 3.54 -7.62
N ARG A 322 11.94 2.60 -7.86
CA ARG A 322 11.94 1.78 -9.07
C ARG A 322 10.66 0.94 -9.18
N GLU A 323 10.31 0.24 -8.11
CA GLU A 323 9.10 -0.58 -8.01
C GLU A 323 7.84 0.24 -8.35
N TRP A 324 7.73 1.44 -7.78
CA TRP A 324 6.64 2.38 -8.05
C TRP A 324 6.59 2.80 -9.52
N ILE A 325 7.72 3.27 -10.07
CA ILE A 325 7.82 3.69 -11.48
C ILE A 325 7.43 2.55 -12.44
N GLU A 326 7.91 1.33 -12.18
CA GLU A 326 7.59 0.15 -13.00
C GLU A 326 6.11 -0.24 -12.92
N SER A 327 5.41 0.09 -11.83
CA SER A 327 3.98 -0.15 -11.66
C SER A 327 3.07 0.90 -12.31
N MET A 328 3.61 2.05 -12.73
CA MET A 328 2.80 3.12 -13.31
C MET A 328 2.20 2.70 -14.66
N PRO A 329 0.88 2.84 -14.87
CA PRO A 329 0.28 2.56 -16.17
C PRO A 329 0.83 3.50 -17.25
N LEU A 330 1.33 2.97 -18.36
CA LEU A 330 1.79 3.75 -19.53
C LEU A 330 0.75 4.76 -20.06
N LYS A 331 -0.55 4.49 -19.89
CA LYS A 331 -1.64 5.43 -20.25
C LYS A 331 -1.72 6.64 -19.31
N GLU A 332 -1.28 6.52 -18.05
CA GLU A 332 -1.16 7.65 -17.12
C GLU A 332 0.12 8.44 -17.36
N MET A 333 1.20 7.81 -17.86
CA MET A 333 2.41 8.52 -18.32
C MET A 333 2.11 9.47 -19.49
N VAL A 334 1.13 9.16 -20.35
CA VAL A 334 0.68 10.07 -21.44
C VAL A 334 -0.23 11.19 -20.92
N ARG A 335 -0.98 10.97 -19.82
CA ARG A 335 -1.79 12.01 -19.15
C ARG A 335 -0.97 12.94 -18.26
N HIS A 336 0.08 12.44 -17.63
CA HIS A 336 1.03 13.23 -16.83
C HIS A 336 2.19 13.79 -17.66
N GLY A 337 2.36 13.33 -18.90
CA GLY A 337 3.27 13.88 -19.90
C GLY A 337 2.82 15.19 -20.53
N GLY A 338 2.25 16.11 -19.76
CA GLY A 338 2.08 17.49 -20.20
C GLY A 338 2.72 18.36 -19.15
N GLY A 339 3.83 19.03 -19.46
CA GLY A 339 4.10 20.27 -18.73
C GLY A 339 2.87 21.14 -18.93
N TYR A 340 2.09 21.38 -17.86
CA TYR A 340 0.85 22.17 -17.84
C TYR A 340 0.20 22.31 -19.23
N GLY A 341 -0.13 21.16 -19.84
CA GLY A 341 -0.80 21.10 -21.11
C GLY A 341 -2.28 21.11 -20.80
N ALA A 342 -2.94 22.24 -21.04
CA ALA A 342 -4.34 22.50 -20.75
C ALA A 342 -5.22 21.24 -20.86
N MET A 343 -5.73 20.75 -19.73
CA MET A 343 -6.83 19.80 -19.73
C MET A 343 -7.95 20.38 -20.61
N SER A 344 -8.46 19.61 -21.57
CA SER A 344 -9.64 20.04 -22.30
C SER A 344 -10.77 20.25 -21.30
N TYR A 345 -11.52 21.35 -21.44
CA TYR A 345 -12.68 21.63 -20.58
C TYR A 345 -13.70 20.49 -20.57
N ASP A 346 -13.71 19.66 -21.61
CA ASP A 346 -14.59 18.50 -21.75
C ASP A 346 -14.28 17.36 -20.77
N ASP A 347 -13.02 17.22 -20.35
CA ASP A 347 -12.58 16.16 -19.42
C ASP A 347 -12.88 16.49 -17.95
N LEU A 348 -13.24 17.76 -17.66
CA LEU A 348 -13.52 18.22 -16.30
C LEU A 348 -14.99 17.98 -15.91
N PRO A 349 -15.29 17.65 -14.64
CA PRO A 349 -16.66 17.44 -14.18
C PRO A 349 -17.56 18.64 -14.49
N GLN A 350 -18.80 18.41 -14.94
CA GLN A 350 -19.71 19.50 -15.30
C GLN A 350 -20.11 20.36 -14.08
N LEU A 351 -20.22 19.75 -12.91
CA LEU A 351 -20.70 20.43 -11.70
C LEU A 351 -19.53 21.01 -10.91
N ALA A 352 -19.61 22.29 -10.55
CA ALA A 352 -18.66 22.96 -9.68
C ALA A 352 -19.28 23.34 -8.33
N LEU A 353 -18.47 23.36 -7.29
CA LEU A 353 -18.82 23.87 -5.96
C LEU A 353 -17.94 25.10 -5.66
N SER A 354 -18.57 26.24 -5.40
CA SER A 354 -17.84 27.44 -4.93
C SER A 354 -17.48 27.32 -3.46
N ILE A 355 -16.18 27.36 -3.17
CA ILE A 355 -15.57 27.25 -1.85
C ILE A 355 -14.78 28.53 -1.58
N ARG A 356 -14.85 29.06 -0.35
CA ARG A 356 -14.10 30.25 0.02
C ARG A 356 -12.60 29.97 0.06
N GLN A 357 -11.81 30.94 -0.38
CA GLN A 357 -10.39 30.94 -0.02
C GLN A 357 -10.26 31.31 1.47
N PRO A 358 -9.27 30.77 2.18
CA PRO A 358 -8.21 29.88 1.68
C PRO A 358 -8.55 28.37 1.75
N TRP A 359 -9.79 28.00 2.08
CA TRP A 359 -10.16 26.60 2.36
C TRP A 359 -10.07 25.67 1.16
N VAL A 360 -10.35 26.18 -0.04
CA VAL A 360 -10.17 25.40 -1.28
C VAL A 360 -8.70 25.07 -1.52
N HIS A 361 -7.78 25.98 -1.17
CA HIS A 361 -6.36 25.70 -1.20
C HIS A 361 -6.00 24.58 -0.22
N CYS A 362 -6.58 24.57 0.98
CA CYS A 362 -6.34 23.48 1.94
C CYS A 362 -6.85 22.12 1.43
N ILE A 363 -7.95 22.10 0.68
CA ILE A 363 -8.47 20.86 0.07
C ILE A 363 -7.49 20.34 -0.97
N LEU A 364 -7.01 21.21 -1.85
CA LEU A 364 -6.13 20.85 -2.95
C LEU A 364 -4.69 20.56 -2.53
N HIS A 365 -4.21 21.27 -1.51
CA HIS A 365 -2.78 21.35 -1.20
C HIS A 365 -2.45 21.06 0.27
N LEU A 366 -3.42 20.76 1.13
CA LEU A 366 -3.13 20.47 2.55
C LEU A 366 -3.89 19.26 3.09
N GLY A 367 -4.51 18.48 2.20
CA GLY A 367 -5.23 17.27 2.58
C GLY A 367 -6.47 17.52 3.43
N LYS A 368 -7.08 18.71 3.36
CA LYS A 368 -8.37 18.98 4.02
C LYS A 368 -9.44 18.05 3.41
N PRO A 369 -9.96 17.05 4.15
CA PRO A 369 -10.75 15.97 3.57
C PRO A 369 -12.25 16.26 3.55
N VAL A 370 -12.65 17.46 3.99
CA VAL A 370 -14.06 17.80 4.19
C VAL A 370 -14.31 19.24 3.82
N GLU A 371 -15.43 19.54 3.17
CA GLU A 371 -15.95 20.90 2.98
C GLU A 371 -17.16 21.13 3.88
N ASN A 372 -17.08 22.13 4.76
CA ASN A 372 -18.11 22.40 5.76
C ASN A 372 -19.25 23.24 5.16
N ARG A 373 -20.50 22.85 5.42
CA ARG A 373 -21.72 23.50 4.95
C ARG A 373 -22.82 23.50 6.01
N ASP A 374 -23.71 24.48 5.91
CA ASP A 374 -24.92 24.55 6.74
C ASP A 374 -26.11 23.78 6.14
N TRP A 375 -25.90 23.18 4.97
CA TRP A 375 -26.89 22.44 4.20
C TRP A 375 -26.31 21.10 3.71
N SER A 376 -27.19 20.12 3.51
CA SER A 376 -26.86 18.77 3.04
C SER A 376 -27.06 18.61 1.53
N THR A 377 -26.40 17.62 0.93
CA THR A 377 -26.56 17.26 -0.48
C THR A 377 -26.63 15.75 -0.69
N LYS A 378 -27.34 15.33 -1.75
CA LYS A 378 -27.34 13.96 -2.25
C LYS A 378 -26.29 13.69 -3.34
N ILE A 379 -25.58 14.73 -3.79
CA ILE A 379 -24.56 14.61 -4.84
C ILE A 379 -23.40 13.75 -4.32
N ARG A 380 -22.96 12.82 -5.16
CA ARG A 380 -21.77 11.98 -5.01
C ARG A 380 -21.02 11.92 -6.34
N GLY A 381 -19.72 11.68 -6.29
CA GLY A 381 -18.87 11.65 -7.47
C GLY A 381 -18.10 12.94 -7.72
N PRO A 382 -17.46 13.06 -8.90
CA PRO A 382 -16.47 14.09 -9.17
C PRO A 382 -17.11 15.47 -9.39
N ILE A 383 -16.47 16.50 -8.86
CA ILE A 383 -16.85 17.91 -8.96
C ILE A 383 -15.63 18.78 -9.26
N CYS A 384 -15.88 19.93 -9.87
CA CYS A 384 -14.92 21.03 -9.94
C CYS A 384 -14.94 21.84 -8.63
N LEU A 385 -13.78 22.32 -8.22
CA LEU A 385 -13.59 23.19 -7.06
C LEU A 385 -13.37 24.63 -7.55
N HIS A 386 -14.32 25.50 -7.24
CA HIS A 386 -14.27 26.92 -7.59
C HIS A 386 -13.79 27.75 -6.41
N ALA A 387 -12.76 28.56 -6.61
CA ALA A 387 -12.26 29.51 -5.63
C ALA A 387 -13.12 30.78 -5.64
N ALA A 388 -13.87 31.05 -4.57
CA ALA A 388 -14.70 32.23 -4.46
C ALA A 388 -13.86 33.54 -4.42
N LYS A 389 -14.45 34.66 -4.85
CA LYS A 389 -13.77 35.98 -4.86
C LYS A 389 -13.50 36.55 -3.47
N GLY A 390 -14.38 36.27 -2.52
CA GLY A 390 -14.30 36.78 -1.16
C GLY A 390 -13.35 35.95 -0.30
N MET A 391 -12.43 36.62 0.37
CA MET A 391 -11.64 36.11 1.49
C MET A 391 -11.27 37.29 2.37
N THR A 392 -11.64 37.25 3.66
CA THR A 392 -11.22 38.25 4.64
C THR A 392 -9.85 37.90 5.23
N ARG A 393 -9.19 38.88 5.87
CA ARG A 393 -7.89 38.65 6.54
C ARG A 393 -8.05 37.69 7.73
N ASP A 394 -9.17 37.75 8.43
CA ASP A 394 -9.44 36.89 9.58
C ASP A 394 -9.77 35.46 9.15
N GLU A 395 -10.51 35.26 8.04
CA GLU A 395 -10.69 33.94 7.43
C GLU A 395 -9.35 33.32 7.03
N TRP A 396 -8.44 34.13 6.47
CA TRP A 396 -7.10 33.65 6.11
C TRP A 396 -6.28 33.23 7.34
N ARG A 397 -6.27 34.05 8.39
CA ARG A 397 -5.56 33.74 9.66
C ARG A 397 -6.13 32.51 10.35
N TYR A 398 -7.45 32.43 10.46
CA TYR A 398 -8.12 31.31 11.10
C TYR A 398 -7.84 29.99 10.37
N CYS A 399 -7.83 30.02 9.04
CA CYS A 399 -7.43 28.85 8.27
C CYS A 399 -5.97 28.46 8.49
N LEU A 400 -5.04 29.43 8.53
CA LEU A 400 -3.63 29.17 8.82
C LEU A 400 -3.45 28.50 10.19
N GLU A 401 -4.14 28.97 11.21
CA GLU A 401 -4.14 28.37 12.55
C GLU A 401 -4.73 26.96 12.54
N THR A 402 -5.83 26.75 11.82
CA THR A 402 -6.46 25.43 11.65
C THR A 402 -5.52 24.47 10.93
N ALA A 403 -4.82 24.92 9.89
CA ALA A 403 -3.85 24.13 9.16
C ALA A 403 -2.66 23.70 10.04
N ARG A 404 -2.16 24.61 10.88
CA ARG A 404 -1.12 24.29 11.87
C ARG A 404 -1.60 23.26 12.88
N TYR A 405 -2.82 23.45 13.43
CA TYR A 405 -3.41 22.52 14.38
C TYR A 405 -3.64 21.13 13.76
N ALA A 406 -4.05 21.08 12.49
CA ALA A 406 -4.25 19.85 11.74
C ALA A 406 -2.94 19.16 11.32
N GLY A 407 -1.76 19.72 11.68
CA GLY A 407 -0.47 19.14 11.32
C GLY A 407 -0.15 19.23 9.82
N ALA A 408 -0.82 20.13 9.09
CA ALA A 408 -0.57 20.36 7.67
C ALA A 408 0.74 21.14 7.46
N GLY A 409 1.85 20.42 7.57
CA GLY A 409 3.03 20.54 6.71
C GLY A 409 3.74 21.89 6.53
N PHE A 410 3.56 22.89 7.39
CA PHE A 410 4.29 24.16 7.26
C PHE A 410 4.99 24.55 8.57
N ASP A 411 6.33 24.43 8.58
CA ASP A 411 7.20 24.79 9.71
C ASP A 411 7.50 26.31 9.80
N ASP A 412 7.02 27.18 8.90
CA ASP A 412 7.21 28.63 9.05
C ASP A 412 6.19 29.47 8.25
N LEU A 413 6.00 30.75 8.61
CA LEU A 413 5.08 31.73 7.98
C LEU A 413 5.29 31.98 6.46
N ARG A 414 6.22 31.28 5.80
CA ARG A 414 6.68 31.54 4.42
C ARG A 414 6.11 30.60 3.36
N THR A 415 5.46 29.51 3.75
CA THR A 415 5.05 28.43 2.82
C THR A 415 3.55 28.34 2.58
N PHE A 416 2.71 28.87 3.48
CA PHE A 416 1.29 29.09 3.17
C PHE A 416 1.16 30.34 2.28
N PRO A 417 0.47 30.26 1.13
CA PRO A 417 0.43 31.38 0.19
C PRO A 417 -0.14 32.63 0.85
N GLY A 418 0.49 33.77 0.55
CA GLY A 418 0.01 35.06 0.99
C GLY A 418 -1.41 35.30 0.52
N MET A 419 -2.14 36.16 1.23
CA MET A 419 -3.54 36.45 0.94
C MET A 419 -3.78 36.84 -0.54
N ASN A 420 -2.81 37.49 -1.16
CA ASN A 420 -2.87 37.97 -2.55
C ASN A 420 -2.40 36.94 -3.58
N ASP A 421 -1.74 35.86 -3.15
CA ASP A 421 -1.16 34.84 -4.04
C ASP A 421 -2.16 33.71 -4.33
N LEU A 422 -3.27 33.67 -3.58
CA LEU A 422 -4.32 32.68 -3.76
C LEU A 422 -5.20 33.03 -4.97
N PRO A 423 -5.35 32.12 -5.96
CA PRO A 423 -6.23 32.36 -7.11
C PRO A 423 -7.69 32.49 -6.67
N ARG A 424 -8.44 33.38 -7.32
CA ARG A 424 -9.83 33.70 -6.96
C ARG A 424 -10.69 33.94 -8.19
N GLY A 425 -11.96 33.56 -8.09
CA GLY A 425 -12.94 33.78 -9.15
C GLY A 425 -12.79 32.80 -10.32
N GLY A 426 -12.43 31.55 -10.05
CA GLY A 426 -12.26 30.54 -11.09
C GLY A 426 -12.15 29.11 -10.56
N ILE A 427 -12.17 28.13 -11.45
CA ILE A 427 -11.89 26.72 -11.12
C ILE A 427 -10.38 26.59 -10.86
N VAL A 428 -10.06 25.91 -9.77
CA VAL A 428 -8.67 25.71 -9.30
C VAL A 428 -8.30 24.23 -9.13
N GLY A 429 -9.29 23.34 -9.19
CA GLY A 429 -9.05 21.91 -9.09
C GLY A 429 -10.32 21.08 -9.21
N THR A 430 -10.18 19.79 -8.98
CA THR A 430 -11.28 18.82 -8.89
C THR A 430 -11.17 18.02 -7.60
N ALA A 431 -12.29 17.44 -7.15
CA ALA A 431 -12.32 16.45 -6.08
C ALA A 431 -13.59 15.60 -6.22
N GLU A 432 -13.69 14.51 -5.47
CA GLU A 432 -14.84 13.62 -5.44
C GLU A 432 -15.58 13.71 -4.11
N ILE A 433 -16.90 13.94 -4.15
CA ILE A 433 -17.74 13.82 -2.95
C ILE A 433 -18.09 12.35 -2.76
N VAL A 434 -17.55 11.74 -1.70
CA VAL A 434 -17.83 10.33 -1.38
C VAL A 434 -18.89 10.20 -0.29
N ASP A 435 -19.00 11.18 0.61
CA ASP A 435 -20.03 11.17 1.65
C ASP A 435 -20.44 12.57 2.14
N VAL A 436 -21.52 12.64 2.91
CA VAL A 436 -22.00 13.82 3.61
C VAL A 436 -22.32 13.43 5.04
N VAL A 437 -21.51 13.93 5.96
CA VAL A 437 -21.56 13.57 7.37
C VAL A 437 -22.05 14.75 8.22
N THR A 438 -22.68 14.45 9.36
CA THR A 438 -23.05 15.46 10.39
C THR A 438 -22.06 15.49 11.55
N THR A 439 -21.15 14.52 11.62
CA THR A 439 -20.15 14.33 12.68
C THR A 439 -18.90 13.75 12.05
N MET A 440 -17.72 14.30 12.38
CA MET A 440 -16.42 13.80 11.93
C MET A 440 -15.35 14.25 12.92
N GLY A 441 -14.51 13.35 13.44
CA GLY A 441 -13.37 13.74 14.29
C GLY A 441 -12.16 14.24 13.52
N SER A 442 -12.41 15.02 12.46
CA SER A 442 -11.37 15.72 11.72
C SER A 442 -11.21 17.13 12.30
N PRO A 443 -9.98 17.63 12.53
CA PRO A 443 -9.78 19.03 12.92
C PRO A 443 -10.28 20.02 11.86
N TRP A 444 -10.50 19.54 10.63
CA TRP A 444 -11.07 20.31 9.54
C TRP A 444 -12.59 20.38 9.53
N PHE A 445 -13.27 19.57 10.35
CA PHE A 445 -14.71 19.53 10.41
C PHE A 445 -15.22 20.48 11.51
N PHE A 446 -15.90 21.53 11.07
CA PHE A 446 -16.53 22.51 11.93
C PHE A 446 -17.79 22.99 11.24
N GLY A 447 -18.95 22.52 11.68
CA GLY A 447 -20.22 22.87 11.05
C GLY A 447 -21.29 21.80 11.19
N ARG A 448 -22.41 22.03 10.50
CA ARG A 448 -23.58 21.16 10.56
C ARG A 448 -23.48 19.96 9.61
N TYR A 449 -22.90 20.15 8.43
CA TYR A 449 -22.68 19.11 7.44
C TYR A 449 -21.26 19.22 6.87
N GLY A 450 -20.66 18.08 6.60
CA GLY A 450 -19.32 17.96 6.03
C GLY A 450 -19.38 17.13 4.77
N PHE A 451 -19.04 17.73 3.63
CA PHE A 451 -18.94 16.99 2.38
C PHE A 451 -17.57 16.34 2.34
N VAL A 452 -17.50 15.02 2.49
CA VAL A 452 -16.26 14.25 2.52
C VAL A 452 -15.69 14.20 1.10
N LEU A 453 -14.50 14.76 0.93
CA LEU A 453 -13.80 14.93 -0.34
C LEU A 453 -12.65 13.94 -0.47
N ARG A 454 -12.53 13.31 -1.63
CA ARG A 454 -11.44 12.41 -2.02
C ARG A 454 -10.81 12.85 -3.33
N ASN A 455 -9.62 12.33 -3.59
CA ASN A 455 -8.90 12.54 -4.86
C ASN A 455 -8.79 14.02 -5.29
N PRO A 456 -8.42 14.96 -4.40
CA PRO A 456 -8.26 16.35 -4.80
C PRO A 456 -7.12 16.48 -5.81
N LYS A 457 -7.37 17.15 -6.94
CA LYS A 457 -6.39 17.36 -8.01
C LYS A 457 -6.39 18.84 -8.41
N PRO A 458 -5.29 19.58 -8.21
CA PRO A 458 -5.18 20.95 -8.72
C PRO A 458 -5.16 20.94 -10.24
N ILE A 459 -5.68 22.00 -10.86
CA ILE A 459 -5.67 22.21 -12.30
C ILE A 459 -5.23 23.64 -12.63
N ASP A 460 -4.95 23.91 -13.90
CA ASP A 460 -4.76 25.29 -14.39
C ASP A 460 -5.96 26.16 -14.06
N PHE A 461 -5.70 27.40 -13.65
CA PHE A 461 -6.76 28.31 -13.25
C PHE A 461 -7.69 28.64 -14.42
N ILE A 462 -8.97 28.29 -14.29
CA ILE A 462 -10.00 28.61 -15.29
C ILE A 462 -10.85 29.76 -14.75
N PRO A 463 -10.73 30.98 -15.29
CA PRO A 463 -11.53 32.11 -14.84
C PRO A 463 -13.00 31.87 -15.13
N VAL A 464 -13.83 31.79 -14.10
CA VAL A 464 -15.27 31.57 -14.25
C VAL A 464 -16.05 32.21 -13.12
N LYS A 465 -17.18 32.82 -13.43
CA LYS A 465 -18.07 33.40 -12.43
C LYS A 465 -18.70 32.26 -11.61
N GLY A 466 -18.42 32.26 -10.30
CA GLY A 466 -19.02 31.31 -9.37
C GLY A 466 -20.48 31.63 -9.03
N ALA A 467 -21.15 30.68 -8.37
CA ALA A 467 -22.51 30.82 -7.87
C ALA A 467 -22.63 30.21 -6.46
N LEU A 468 -23.73 30.52 -5.76
CA LEU A 468 -24.01 29.91 -4.46
C LEU A 468 -24.35 28.42 -4.63
N GLY A 469 -23.68 27.57 -3.86
CA GLY A 469 -23.90 26.12 -3.91
C GLY A 469 -23.24 25.47 -5.14
N PHE A 470 -23.86 24.39 -5.62
CA PHE A 470 -23.44 23.72 -6.84
C PHE A 470 -23.95 24.45 -8.08
N PHE A 471 -23.13 24.52 -9.12
CA PHE A 471 -23.50 25.15 -10.38
C PHE A 471 -22.81 24.47 -11.56
N ASP A 472 -23.44 24.58 -12.74
CA ASP A 472 -22.82 24.20 -14.01
C ASP A 472 -21.88 25.33 -14.44
N TRP A 473 -20.57 25.11 -14.31
CA TRP A 473 -19.58 26.15 -14.57
C TRP A 473 -19.36 26.38 -16.07
N ARG A 474 -19.69 25.39 -16.92
CA ARG A 474 -19.55 25.52 -18.38
C ARG A 474 -20.52 26.57 -18.94
N LYS A 475 -21.69 26.72 -18.31
CA LYS A 475 -22.67 27.80 -18.65
C LYS A 475 -22.17 29.21 -18.29
N SER A 476 -21.13 29.30 -17.47
CA SER A 476 -20.54 30.57 -17.03
C SER A 476 -19.26 30.92 -17.80
N LEU A 477 -18.82 30.07 -18.74
CA LEU A 477 -17.77 30.42 -19.71
C LEU A 477 -18.34 31.45 -20.69
N THR A 478 -17.64 32.56 -20.85
CA THR A 478 -18.04 33.58 -21.84
C THR A 478 -17.89 33.01 -23.25
N ALA A 479 -18.78 33.41 -24.18
CA ALA A 479 -18.89 32.88 -25.55
C ALA A 479 -17.67 33.04 -26.48
N ARG A 480 -16.48 33.37 -25.96
CA ARG A 480 -15.20 33.38 -26.68
C ARG A 480 -14.31 32.17 -26.40
N GLU A 481 -14.71 31.28 -25.48
CA GLU A 481 -13.88 30.17 -24.99
C GLU A 481 -14.65 28.83 -24.96
N ALA A 482 -15.76 28.73 -25.69
CA ALA A 482 -16.55 27.50 -25.86
C ALA A 482 -16.21 26.79 -27.17
#